data_AF-A0A397BTA2-F1
#
_entry.id   AF-A0A397BTA2-F1
#
_cell.length_a   1.000
_cell.length_b   1.000
_cell.length_c   1.000
_cell.angle_alpha   90.00
_cell.angle_beta   90.00
_cell.angle_gamma   90.00
#
_symmetry.space_group_name_H-M   'P 1'
#
loop_
_entity.id
_entity.type
_entity.pdbx_description
1 polymer ?
#
loop_
_entity_poly.entity_id
_entity_poly.type
_entity_poly.pdbx_seq_one_letter_code
_entity_poly.pdbx_strand_id
1 'polypeptide(L)'
;MEECEALCTRVGIMVGGRLRCVGSIQHLKNRFGDGLMLHIKLAAVTSDAVAGMAADAFKGVAEVTKETLQATCTRLGKSHRAASIDGNHPTGYVLADSLERHLAISAKDFCTWWLSEDRFDSFSSHVTTSFGGTAQLLERQNDQSRFKLVSPTLKLSAVFSLIEGCRRDLHVEEYTVAQTTLEQIFNNFACQQTQEKGVARGMVVNGSGVPQPPSWMSKQSPVWVGVPDAVAVGGEHQTMAFLGHDKADGRFKIHRDTFITAADIAEIAAFGMNVVRVPVGWWIMPDSTVRPIALIYLDTLIKDWAVRYNVAVMVDIHAAPGSQNGRDHSAAPTLNVAEFLAARYKGDEAFLGLSLLNEPEGNPAANTGVDTAKLHAYYTTAVSRIRQTGNDCVLVVAPLLTEQSPTASVWPTFLRQKNVWHDWHKYLKWGHEGQPLAQLISQGTENIGRDISQWTGNPLFIGEWSLGHPDSAKVEFQDQAQVKLYAIAYLDAVNKAKGGWAFWSWRADTGLPLGEGWSMRELLRGGHLKLQQKGECTVSMKSHD
;
A
#
# COMPACT_ATOMS: atom_id res chain seq x y z
N MET A 1 -12.48 4.50 22.23
CA MET A 1 -11.90 3.17 21.89
C MET A 1 -11.50 2.35 23.12
N GLU A 2 -11.64 2.90 24.33
CA GLU A 2 -11.05 2.39 25.58
C GLU A 2 -11.60 1.02 26.03
N GLU A 3 -12.88 0.74 25.83
CA GLU A 3 -13.48 -0.58 26.12
C GLU A 3 -12.80 -1.72 25.34
N CYS A 4 -12.40 -1.44 24.09
CA CYS A 4 -11.64 -2.38 23.28
C CYS A 4 -10.19 -2.55 23.77
N GLU A 5 -9.56 -1.47 24.26
CA GLU A 5 -8.24 -1.58 24.91
C GLU A 5 -8.29 -2.35 26.24
N ALA A 6 -9.40 -2.27 26.99
CA ALA A 6 -9.55 -2.92 28.28
C ALA A 6 -9.92 -4.42 28.19
N LEU A 7 -10.72 -4.82 27.18
CA LEU A 7 -11.29 -6.17 27.08
C LEU A 7 -10.61 -7.09 26.05
N CYS A 8 -9.91 -6.55 25.05
CA CYS A 8 -9.40 -7.34 23.92
C CYS A 8 -7.89 -7.60 24.02
N THR A 9 -7.49 -8.88 24.06
CA THR A 9 -6.07 -9.29 23.99
C THR A 9 -5.42 -9.04 22.62
N ARG A 10 -6.23 -8.97 21.57
CA ARG A 10 -5.86 -8.55 20.21
C ARG A 10 -6.96 -7.67 19.63
N VAL A 11 -6.57 -6.65 18.88
CA VAL A 11 -7.51 -5.78 18.15
C VAL A 11 -7.17 -5.80 16.67
N GLY A 12 -8.19 -5.81 15.82
CA GLY A 12 -8.08 -5.56 14.39
C GLY A 12 -8.63 -4.18 14.06
N ILE A 13 -7.80 -3.29 13.51
CA ILE A 13 -8.29 -1.99 13.03
C ILE A 13 -8.79 -2.18 11.60
N MET A 14 -10.08 -1.94 11.38
CA MET A 14 -10.67 -1.88 10.04
C MET A 14 -10.99 -0.43 9.67
N VAL A 15 -10.64 -0.02 8.46
CA VAL A 15 -11.01 1.29 7.88
C VAL A 15 -11.48 1.06 6.45
N GLY A 16 -12.58 1.71 6.05
CA GLY A 16 -13.17 1.55 4.71
C GLY A 16 -13.60 0.13 4.37
N GLY A 17 -13.96 -0.69 5.37
CA GLY A 17 -14.34 -2.10 5.18
C GLY A 17 -13.17 -3.07 4.93
N ARG A 18 -11.92 -2.62 5.12
CA ARG A 18 -10.71 -3.45 5.01
C ARG A 18 -9.95 -3.47 6.33
N LEU A 19 -9.41 -4.64 6.70
CA LEU A 19 -8.48 -4.77 7.82
C LEU A 19 -7.16 -4.04 7.46
N ARG A 20 -6.74 -3.11 8.30
CA ARG A 20 -5.51 -2.32 8.16
C ARG A 20 -4.33 -2.96 8.88
N CYS A 21 -4.61 -3.51 10.06
CA CYS A 21 -3.65 -4.22 10.89
C CYS A 21 -4.41 -5.02 11.96
N VAL A 22 -3.79 -6.09 12.47
CA VAL A 22 -4.29 -6.87 13.59
C VAL A 22 -3.14 -7.30 14.49
N GLY A 23 -3.28 -7.15 15.81
CA GLY A 23 -2.20 -7.45 16.74
C GLY A 23 -2.62 -7.28 18.19
N SER A 24 -1.72 -7.54 19.13
CA SER A 24 -1.91 -7.05 20.50
C SER A 24 -1.86 -5.52 20.51
N ILE A 25 -2.54 -4.89 21.46
CA ILE A 25 -2.57 -3.42 21.58
C ILE A 25 -1.14 -2.85 21.63
N GLN A 26 -0.23 -3.50 22.36
CA GLN A 26 1.18 -3.10 22.42
C GLN A 26 1.92 -3.26 21.09
N HIS A 27 1.64 -4.30 20.31
CA HIS A 27 2.21 -4.45 18.96
C HIS A 27 1.75 -3.31 18.04
N LEU A 28 0.44 -2.99 18.06
CA LEU A 28 -0.12 -1.90 17.27
C LEU A 28 0.45 -0.54 17.68
N LYS A 29 0.56 -0.27 18.99
CA LYS A 29 1.19 0.95 19.52
C LYS A 29 2.68 1.05 19.17
N ASN A 30 3.42 -0.06 19.17
CA ASN A 30 4.83 -0.06 18.76
C ASN A 30 5.04 0.09 17.24
N ARG A 31 4.11 -0.39 16.40
CA ARG A 31 4.25 -0.43 14.93
C ARG A 31 3.63 0.78 14.22
N PHE A 32 2.54 1.31 14.75
CA PHE A 32 1.74 2.38 14.14
C PHE A 32 1.55 3.59 15.05
N GLY A 33 1.94 3.48 16.33
CA GLY A 33 2.13 4.64 17.18
C GLY A 33 3.34 5.44 16.70
N ASP A 34 3.19 6.75 16.71
CA ASP A 34 4.07 7.72 16.07
C ASP A 34 4.73 8.67 17.10
N GLY A 35 4.66 8.35 18.39
CA GLY A 35 5.34 9.07 19.45
C GLY A 35 4.78 8.79 20.85
N LEU A 36 5.09 9.70 21.76
CA LEU A 36 4.46 9.80 23.07
C LEU A 36 3.50 10.99 23.10
N MET A 37 2.35 10.82 23.72
CA MET A 37 1.41 11.88 24.04
C MET A 37 1.68 12.40 25.44
N LEU A 38 1.99 13.70 25.53
CA LEU A 38 2.16 14.43 26.77
C LEU A 38 0.95 15.35 26.96
N HIS A 39 0.11 15.04 27.95
CA HIS A 39 -0.98 15.91 28.39
C HIS A 39 -0.51 16.70 29.60
N ILE A 40 -0.73 18.02 29.61
CA ILE A 40 -0.26 18.96 30.63
C ILE A 40 -1.40 19.87 31.03
N LYS A 41 -1.54 20.10 32.35
CA LYS A 41 -2.33 21.17 32.93
C LYS A 41 -1.40 22.11 33.69
N LEU A 42 -1.39 23.39 33.33
CA LEU A 42 -0.63 24.41 34.04
C LEU A 42 -1.46 24.99 35.17
N ALA A 43 -0.83 25.24 36.32
CA ALA A 43 -1.52 25.78 37.48
C ALA A 43 -2.13 27.16 37.17
N ALA A 44 -3.30 27.42 37.75
CA ALA A 44 -3.95 28.73 37.68
C ALA A 44 -3.05 29.86 38.21
N VAL A 45 -3.17 31.05 37.62
CA VAL A 45 -2.45 32.25 38.08
C VAL A 45 -3.04 32.73 39.42
N THR A 46 -2.19 33.12 40.36
CA THR A 46 -2.63 33.53 41.69
C THR A 46 -3.20 34.94 41.68
N SER A 47 -4.21 35.20 42.51
CA SER A 47 -4.81 36.55 42.64
C SER A 47 -3.78 37.62 42.97
N ASP A 48 -2.76 37.30 43.77
CA ASP A 48 -1.68 38.22 44.12
C ASP A 48 -0.80 38.59 42.93
N ALA A 49 -0.49 37.62 42.04
CA ALA A 49 0.29 37.88 40.82
C ALA A 49 -0.51 38.74 39.83
N VAL A 50 -1.82 38.46 39.69
CA VAL A 50 -2.73 39.29 38.87
C VAL A 50 -2.85 40.70 39.44
N ALA A 51 -2.98 40.86 40.76
CA ALA A 51 -3.06 42.16 41.42
C ALA A 51 -1.76 42.96 41.31
N GLY A 52 -0.60 42.32 41.47
CA GLY A 52 0.72 42.93 41.27
C GLY A 52 0.90 43.43 39.84
N MET A 53 0.64 42.56 38.85
CA MET A 53 0.69 42.97 37.44
C MET A 53 -0.28 44.12 37.13
N ALA A 54 -1.51 44.07 37.65
CA ALA A 54 -2.49 45.14 37.45
C ALA A 54 -2.02 46.47 38.04
N ALA A 55 -1.46 46.47 39.25
CA ALA A 55 -0.92 47.67 39.89
C ALA A 55 0.23 48.29 39.07
N ASP A 56 1.23 47.47 38.70
CA ASP A 56 2.43 47.91 38.00
C ASP A 56 2.15 48.36 36.55
N ALA A 57 1.38 47.55 35.82
CA ALA A 57 1.12 47.78 34.41
C ALA A 57 0.01 48.80 34.17
N PHE A 58 -1.06 48.83 34.96
CA PHE A 58 -2.23 49.65 34.65
C PHE A 58 -2.32 50.95 35.44
N LYS A 59 -1.64 51.08 36.60
CA LYS A 59 -1.52 52.35 37.35
C LYS A 59 -2.85 53.10 37.57
N GLY A 60 -3.94 52.36 37.77
CA GLY A 60 -5.29 52.90 37.97
C GLY A 60 -6.20 52.89 36.73
N VAL A 61 -5.72 52.50 35.55
CA VAL A 61 -6.56 52.22 34.38
C VAL A 61 -7.33 50.92 34.63
N ALA A 62 -8.66 50.99 34.70
CA ALA A 62 -9.49 49.83 35.04
C ALA A 62 -9.70 48.84 33.89
N GLU A 63 -9.56 49.28 32.64
CA GLU A 63 -10.02 48.56 31.45
C GLU A 63 -9.09 48.73 30.24
N VAL A 64 -9.10 47.74 29.33
CA VAL A 64 -8.45 47.76 28.02
C VAL A 64 -9.53 47.80 26.95
N THR A 65 -9.48 48.81 26.08
CA THR A 65 -10.37 48.96 24.92
C THR A 65 -9.68 48.51 23.63
N LYS A 66 -10.44 48.40 22.54
CA LYS A 66 -9.92 48.00 21.22
C LYS A 66 -8.82 48.95 20.70
N GLU A 67 -8.94 50.25 20.99
CA GLU A 67 -7.99 51.30 20.59
C GLU A 67 -6.70 51.25 21.42
N THR A 68 -6.81 50.84 22.69
CA THR A 68 -5.70 50.85 23.66
C THR A 68 -4.99 49.49 23.77
N LEU A 69 -5.57 48.42 23.23
CA LEU A 69 -5.03 47.06 23.27
C LEU A 69 -3.62 46.96 22.68
N GLN A 70 -3.40 47.41 21.45
CA GLN A 70 -2.10 47.30 20.77
C GLN A 70 -0.99 48.05 21.52
N ALA A 71 -1.30 49.25 22.02
CA ALA A 71 -0.38 50.05 22.83
C ALA A 71 -0.07 49.36 24.17
N THR A 72 -1.08 48.76 24.81
CA THR A 72 -0.94 48.02 26.07
C THR A 72 -0.04 46.79 25.91
N CYS A 73 -0.28 45.95 24.91
CA CYS A 73 0.56 44.78 24.62
C CYS A 73 2.00 45.17 24.27
N THR A 74 2.19 46.29 23.56
CA THR A 74 3.53 46.82 23.20
C THR A 74 4.28 47.31 24.43
N ARG A 75 3.61 48.05 25.32
CA ARG A 75 4.17 48.54 26.59
C ARG A 75 4.56 47.41 27.55
N LEU A 76 3.86 46.28 27.48
CA LEU A 76 4.17 45.05 28.22
C LEU A 76 5.22 44.16 27.52
N GLY A 77 5.82 44.61 26.41
CA GLY A 77 6.93 43.93 25.74
C GLY A 77 6.55 42.78 24.79
N LYS A 78 5.26 42.45 24.64
CA LYS A 78 4.78 41.41 23.70
C LYS A 78 3.69 41.98 22.78
N SER A 79 4.07 42.88 21.87
CA SER A 79 3.16 43.54 20.93
C SER A 79 2.31 42.59 20.09
N HIS A 80 2.81 41.40 19.77
CA HIS A 80 2.11 40.36 19.01
C HIS A 80 0.85 39.83 19.72
N ARG A 81 0.78 39.89 21.06
CA ARG A 81 -0.36 39.36 21.83
C ARG A 81 -1.69 40.07 21.57
N ALA A 82 -1.66 41.30 21.04
CA ALA A 82 -2.88 41.96 20.60
C ALA A 82 -3.61 41.15 19.51
N ALA A 83 -2.89 40.47 18.61
CA ALA A 83 -3.46 39.60 17.59
C ALA A 83 -3.88 38.22 18.12
N SER A 84 -3.44 37.84 19.32
CA SER A 84 -3.90 36.64 20.03
C SER A 84 -5.24 36.85 20.75
N ILE A 85 -5.78 38.07 20.80
CA ILE A 85 -7.14 38.35 21.24
C ILE A 85 -8.05 38.35 20.02
N ASP A 86 -8.35 37.14 19.55
CA ASP A 86 -9.18 36.85 18.38
C ASP A 86 -10.19 35.73 18.70
N GLY A 87 -11.33 35.73 18.03
CA GLY A 87 -12.40 34.72 18.21
C GLY A 87 -11.97 33.28 17.92
N ASN A 88 -10.89 33.07 17.17
CA ASN A 88 -10.33 31.75 16.86
C ASN A 88 -9.13 31.37 17.76
N HIS A 89 -8.67 32.26 18.65
CA HIS A 89 -7.53 31.96 19.53
C HIS A 89 -7.95 31.08 20.72
N PRO A 90 -7.24 29.96 21.02
CA PRO A 90 -7.65 28.96 22.03
C PRO A 90 -7.99 29.48 23.43
N THR A 91 -7.43 30.64 23.81
CA THR A 91 -7.65 31.30 25.11
C THR A 91 -8.08 32.76 24.95
N GLY A 92 -7.93 33.34 23.75
CA GLY A 92 -8.12 34.77 23.51
C GLY A 92 -9.56 35.13 23.14
N TYR A 93 -10.35 34.14 22.69
CA TYR A 93 -11.73 34.33 22.27
C TYR A 93 -12.62 34.94 23.37
N VAL A 94 -12.36 34.63 24.64
CA VAL A 94 -13.09 35.20 25.80
C VAL A 94 -12.88 36.72 25.90
N LEU A 95 -11.65 37.18 25.68
CA LEU A 95 -11.30 38.59 25.72
C LEU A 95 -11.78 39.32 24.45
N ALA A 96 -11.80 38.63 23.30
CA ALA A 96 -12.37 39.15 22.06
C ALA A 96 -13.90 39.36 22.18
N ASP A 97 -14.63 38.37 22.71
CA ASP A 97 -16.08 38.47 22.96
C ASP A 97 -16.41 39.61 23.95
N SER A 98 -15.57 39.84 24.97
CA SER A 98 -15.69 41.00 25.86
C SER A 98 -15.50 42.34 25.13
N LEU A 99 -14.50 42.45 24.24
CA LEU A 99 -14.31 43.65 23.41
C LEU A 99 -15.48 43.89 22.45
N GLU A 100 -16.12 42.83 21.94
CA GLU A 100 -17.26 42.96 21.04
C GLU A 100 -18.57 43.32 21.76
N ARG A 101 -18.86 42.70 22.91
CA ARG A 101 -20.12 42.92 23.67
C ARG A 101 -20.08 44.10 24.63
N HIS A 102 -18.93 44.32 25.25
CA HIS A 102 -18.77 45.27 26.36
C HIS A 102 -17.82 46.44 26.01
N LEU A 103 -17.24 46.44 24.81
CA LEU A 103 -16.29 47.46 24.30
C LEU A 103 -14.96 47.55 25.09
N ALA A 104 -14.80 46.70 26.10
CA ALA A 104 -13.69 46.72 27.06
C ALA A 104 -13.41 45.30 27.61
N ILE A 105 -12.20 45.12 28.13
CA ILE A 105 -11.76 43.98 28.96
C ILE A 105 -11.32 44.57 30.30
N SER A 106 -11.68 43.97 31.44
CA SER A 106 -11.15 44.44 32.72
C SER A 106 -9.64 44.23 32.81
N ALA A 107 -8.92 45.15 33.45
CA ALA A 107 -7.48 45.02 33.65
C ALA A 107 -7.11 43.71 34.38
N LYS A 108 -8.01 43.21 35.25
CA LYS A 108 -7.86 41.93 35.95
C LYS A 108 -7.92 40.74 35.00
N ASP A 109 -8.91 40.69 34.11
CA ASP A 109 -9.07 39.57 33.17
C ASP A 109 -7.96 39.59 32.11
N PHE A 110 -7.58 40.78 31.65
CA PHE A 110 -6.42 40.96 30.78
C PHE A 110 -5.12 40.46 31.44
N CYS A 111 -4.84 40.83 32.70
CA CYS A 111 -3.65 40.34 33.41
C CYS A 111 -3.72 38.82 33.68
N THR A 112 -4.91 38.29 33.97
CA THR A 112 -5.14 36.85 34.20
C THR A 112 -4.80 36.04 32.95
N TRP A 113 -5.32 36.46 31.79
CA TRP A 113 -4.98 35.87 30.49
C TRP A 113 -3.50 36.02 30.17
N TRP A 114 -2.93 37.23 30.31
CA TRP A 114 -1.54 37.53 29.99
C TRP A 114 -0.55 36.64 30.76
N LEU A 115 -0.73 36.50 32.07
CA LEU A 115 0.12 35.65 32.91
C LEU A 115 -0.06 34.16 32.58
N SER A 116 -1.27 33.75 32.16
CA SER A 116 -1.53 32.37 31.72
C SER A 116 -0.84 32.07 30.38
N GLU A 117 -0.85 33.01 29.44
CA GLU A 117 -0.05 32.92 28.21
C GLU A 117 1.46 32.92 28.51
N ASP A 118 1.95 33.70 29.50
CA ASP A 118 3.38 33.69 29.87
C ASP A 118 3.85 32.33 30.38
N ARG A 119 3.01 31.65 31.17
CA ARG A 119 3.27 30.27 31.62
C ARG A 119 3.28 29.29 30.45
N PHE A 120 2.30 29.40 29.56
CA PHE A 120 2.22 28.53 28.37
C PHE A 120 3.41 28.73 27.42
N ASP A 121 3.76 29.98 27.08
CA ASP A 121 4.91 30.32 26.23
C ASP A 121 6.20 29.69 26.79
N SER A 122 6.41 29.85 28.10
CA SER A 122 7.60 29.36 28.81
C SER A 122 7.66 27.83 28.80
N PHE A 123 6.54 27.16 29.10
CA PHE A 123 6.43 25.71 29.08
C PHE A 123 6.62 25.13 27.68
N SER A 124 5.90 25.66 26.69
CA SER A 124 5.93 25.23 25.29
C SER A 124 7.34 25.37 24.70
N SER A 125 7.99 26.51 24.94
CA SER A 125 9.38 26.76 24.52
C SER A 125 10.36 25.77 25.16
N HIS A 126 10.24 25.51 26.46
CA HIS A 126 11.10 24.56 27.17
C HIS A 126 10.94 23.13 26.64
N VAL A 127 9.70 22.63 26.51
CA VAL A 127 9.41 21.29 25.97
C VAL A 127 9.91 21.15 24.53
N THR A 128 9.65 22.14 23.67
CA THR A 128 10.08 22.13 22.27
C THR A 128 11.61 22.10 22.15
N THR A 129 12.30 22.89 22.96
CA THR A 129 13.78 22.94 23.00
C THR A 129 14.36 21.63 23.51
N SER A 130 13.85 21.11 24.64
CA SER A 130 14.38 19.90 25.29
C SER A 130 14.19 18.62 24.46
N PHE A 131 13.23 18.59 23.54
CA PHE A 131 13.05 17.50 22.58
C PHE A 131 13.53 17.85 21.16
N GLY A 132 14.41 18.85 21.01
CA GLY A 132 15.09 19.15 19.75
C GLY A 132 14.16 19.51 18.59
N GLY A 133 13.04 20.19 18.88
CA GLY A 133 12.02 20.56 17.89
C GLY A 133 11.05 19.44 17.52
N THR A 134 11.14 18.26 18.13
CA THR A 134 10.24 17.11 17.85
C THR A 134 8.96 17.09 18.68
N ALA A 135 8.74 18.09 19.53
CA ALA A 135 7.49 18.27 20.26
C ALA A 135 6.54 19.16 19.43
N GLN A 136 5.38 18.61 19.08
CA GLN A 136 4.33 19.32 18.36
C GLN A 136 3.14 19.56 19.29
N LEU A 137 2.71 20.81 19.47
CA LEU A 137 1.42 21.12 20.08
C LEU A 137 0.30 20.62 19.15
N LEU A 138 -0.52 19.67 19.61
CA LEU A 138 -1.70 19.21 18.87
C LEU A 138 -2.95 20.00 19.22
N GLU A 139 -3.12 20.30 20.52
CA GLU A 139 -4.34 20.88 21.06
C GLU A 139 -4.01 21.73 22.29
N ARG A 140 -4.74 22.83 22.44
CA ARG A 140 -4.72 23.67 23.63
C ARG A 140 -6.14 24.13 23.93
N GLN A 141 -6.56 24.02 25.18
CA GLN A 141 -7.82 24.56 25.68
C GLN A 141 -7.54 25.12 27.09
N ASN A 142 -7.64 26.43 27.26
CA ASN A 142 -7.35 27.12 28.53
C ASN A 142 -5.96 26.77 29.12
N ASP A 143 -5.95 26.20 30.32
CA ASP A 143 -4.80 25.73 31.10
C ASP A 143 -4.29 24.35 30.65
N GLN A 144 -5.05 23.63 29.83
CA GLN A 144 -4.73 22.32 29.32
C GLN A 144 -4.09 22.37 27.92
N SER A 145 -3.09 21.52 27.72
CA SER A 145 -2.39 21.37 26.44
C SER A 145 -1.97 19.93 26.18
N ARG A 146 -1.96 19.54 24.91
CA ARG A 146 -1.55 18.22 24.44
C ARG A 146 -0.42 18.36 23.45
N PHE A 147 0.73 17.79 23.79
CA PHE A 147 1.91 17.72 22.95
C PHE A 147 2.12 16.29 22.45
N LYS A 148 2.56 16.15 21.21
CA LYS A 148 3.03 14.91 20.60
C LYS A 148 4.55 14.97 20.51
N LEU A 149 5.23 13.97 21.06
CA LEU A 149 6.69 13.90 21.13
C LEU A 149 7.17 12.78 20.19
N VAL A 150 7.76 13.17 19.04
CA VAL A 150 8.10 12.24 17.95
C VAL A 150 9.60 12.00 17.87
N SER A 151 10.11 10.94 18.49
CA SER A 151 11.51 10.54 18.27
C SER A 151 11.73 9.02 18.39
N PRO A 152 12.50 8.41 17.47
CA PRO A 152 12.73 6.97 17.42
C PRO A 152 13.56 6.43 18.60
N THR A 153 14.15 7.30 19.42
CA THR A 153 14.95 6.95 20.59
C THR A 153 14.38 7.48 21.91
N LEU A 154 13.21 8.15 21.87
CA LEU A 154 12.62 8.79 23.04
C LEU A 154 12.09 7.77 24.04
N LYS A 155 12.75 7.68 25.20
CA LYS A 155 12.31 6.83 26.31
C LYS A 155 11.26 7.55 27.15
N LEU A 156 10.21 6.83 27.54
CA LEU A 156 9.18 7.31 28.47
C LEU A 156 9.79 7.92 29.73
N SER A 157 10.80 7.27 30.31
CA SER A 157 11.54 7.76 31.48
C SER A 157 12.19 9.14 31.28
N ALA A 158 12.66 9.47 30.07
CA ALA A 158 13.26 10.76 29.78
C ALA A 158 12.21 11.89 29.80
N VAL A 159 10.98 11.61 29.33
CA VAL A 159 9.87 12.56 29.41
C VAL A 159 9.46 12.79 30.87
N PHE A 160 9.30 11.71 31.66
CA PHE A 160 9.02 11.83 33.10
C PHE A 160 10.10 12.63 33.84
N SER A 161 11.39 12.33 33.62
CA SER A 161 12.49 13.07 34.25
C SER A 161 12.53 14.54 33.86
N LEU A 162 12.22 14.89 32.61
CA LEU A 162 12.14 16.30 32.18
C LEU A 162 11.00 17.02 32.89
N ILE A 163 9.78 16.46 32.85
CA ILE A 163 8.59 17.13 33.36
C ILE A 163 8.62 17.25 34.90
N GLU A 164 9.07 16.24 35.63
CA GLU A 164 9.28 16.40 37.09
C GLU A 164 10.41 17.39 37.40
N GLY A 165 11.46 17.44 36.57
CA GLY A 165 12.57 18.38 36.71
C GLY A 165 12.16 19.85 36.57
N CYS A 166 11.21 20.15 35.69
CA CYS A 166 10.71 21.52 35.46
C CYS A 166 9.35 21.82 36.12
N ARG A 167 8.75 20.86 36.83
CA ARG A 167 7.36 20.91 37.32
C ARG A 167 7.04 22.18 38.12
N ARG A 168 7.90 22.53 39.07
CA ARG A 168 7.72 23.71 39.94
C ARG A 168 7.94 25.01 39.18
N ASP A 169 9.06 25.08 38.45
CA ASP A 169 9.55 26.30 37.81
C ASP A 169 8.68 26.73 36.62
N LEU A 170 8.03 25.77 35.95
CA LEU A 170 7.11 25.99 34.82
C LEU A 170 5.63 25.81 35.21
N HIS A 171 5.33 25.75 36.52
CA HIS A 171 3.97 25.69 37.06
C HIS A 171 3.10 24.54 36.52
N VAL A 172 3.65 23.34 36.35
CA VAL A 172 2.88 22.15 35.94
C VAL A 172 2.13 21.58 37.15
N GLU A 173 0.80 21.69 37.13
CA GLU A 173 -0.09 21.18 38.18
C GLU A 173 -0.22 19.66 38.06
N GLU A 174 -0.65 19.21 36.87
CA GLU A 174 -0.89 17.82 36.52
C GLU A 174 -0.29 17.51 35.15
N TYR A 175 0.13 16.26 34.95
CA TYR A 175 0.55 15.76 33.64
C TYR A 175 0.32 14.26 33.51
N THR A 176 0.21 13.80 32.27
CA THR A 176 0.15 12.39 31.91
C THR A 176 1.00 12.16 30.67
N VAL A 177 1.82 11.10 30.69
CA VAL A 177 2.55 10.65 29.50
C VAL A 177 2.05 9.26 29.10
N ALA A 178 1.55 9.14 27.87
CA ALA A 178 1.08 7.88 27.29
C ALA A 178 1.77 7.63 25.94
N GLN A 179 1.73 6.39 25.46
CA GLN A 179 1.96 6.13 24.03
C GLN A 179 0.77 6.62 23.20
N THR A 180 0.94 6.85 21.90
CA THR A 180 -0.16 7.08 20.95
C THR A 180 -1.30 6.09 21.22
N THR A 181 -2.52 6.57 21.42
CA THR A 181 -3.66 5.70 21.74
C THR A 181 -4.06 4.86 20.53
N LEU A 182 -4.72 3.72 20.75
CA LEU A 182 -5.26 2.94 19.63
C LEU A 182 -6.27 3.77 18.81
N GLU A 183 -6.95 4.72 19.45
CA GLU A 183 -7.86 5.65 18.81
C GLU A 183 -7.15 6.65 17.89
N GLN A 184 -5.99 7.17 18.27
CA GLN A 184 -5.17 8.01 17.40
C GLN A 184 -4.59 7.21 16.23
N ILE A 185 -4.20 5.95 16.45
CA ILE A 185 -3.74 5.05 15.38
C ILE A 185 -4.89 4.77 14.39
N PHE A 186 -6.09 4.49 14.89
CA PHE A 186 -7.30 4.34 14.08
C PHE A 186 -7.61 5.63 13.31
N ASN A 187 -7.59 6.79 13.97
CA ASN A 187 -7.87 8.08 13.36
C ASN A 187 -6.82 8.45 12.30
N ASN A 188 -5.53 8.14 12.51
CA ASN A 188 -4.50 8.25 11.47
C ASN A 188 -4.85 7.41 10.23
N PHE A 189 -5.31 6.16 10.40
CA PHE A 189 -5.78 5.35 9.28
C PHE A 189 -7.08 5.87 8.65
N ALA A 190 -7.99 6.45 9.45
CA ALA A 190 -9.25 7.04 8.97
C ALA A 190 -9.05 8.38 8.23
N CYS A 191 -8.08 9.20 8.63
CA CYS A 191 -7.71 10.42 7.90
C CYS A 191 -7.08 10.10 6.52
N GLN A 192 -6.47 8.91 6.35
CA GLN A 192 -6.02 8.40 5.04
C GLN A 192 -7.16 7.89 4.14
N GLN A 193 -8.40 7.83 4.64
CA GLN A 193 -9.55 7.24 3.93
C GLN A 193 -9.93 7.98 2.63
N THR A 194 -9.51 9.25 2.46
CA THR A 194 -9.68 10.00 1.21
C THR A 194 -8.85 9.46 0.04
N GLN A 195 -7.88 8.55 0.26
CA GLN A 195 -7.03 7.98 -0.81
C GLN A 195 -7.00 6.45 -0.91
N GLU A 196 -7.90 5.71 -0.25
CA GLU A 196 -7.89 4.22 -0.29
C GLU A 196 -9.14 3.54 -0.86
N LYS A 197 -9.53 3.94 -2.08
CA LYS A 197 -10.23 3.04 -3.03
C LYS A 197 -9.24 2.13 -3.78
N GLY A 198 -8.29 1.52 -3.04
CA GLY A 198 -7.15 0.83 -3.64
C GLY A 198 -7.55 -0.41 -4.44
N VAL A 199 -7.32 -0.39 -5.75
CA VAL A 199 -7.23 -1.57 -6.62
C VAL A 199 -5.91 -2.33 -6.37
N ALA A 200 -5.80 -3.58 -6.81
CA ALA A 200 -4.50 -4.26 -6.81
C ALA A 200 -3.56 -3.56 -7.81
N ARG A 201 -2.40 -3.12 -7.32
CA ARG A 201 -1.25 -2.68 -8.12
C ARG A 201 -0.20 -3.75 -7.96
N GLY A 202 -0.31 -4.75 -8.83
CA GLY A 202 0.34 -6.03 -8.73
C GLY A 202 1.59 -6.17 -9.56
N MET A 203 2.38 -7.18 -9.23
CA MET A 203 3.60 -7.52 -9.96
C MET A 203 3.75 -9.03 -10.11
N VAL A 204 4.09 -9.52 -11.30
CA VAL A 204 4.40 -10.94 -11.47
C VAL A 204 5.86 -11.22 -11.09
N VAL A 205 6.08 -12.07 -10.09
CA VAL A 205 7.41 -12.44 -9.56
C VAL A 205 7.74 -13.91 -9.79
N ASN A 206 8.70 -14.18 -10.67
CA ASN A 206 8.96 -15.53 -11.19
C ASN A 206 10.06 -16.32 -10.43
N GLY A 207 10.30 -16.03 -9.14
CA GLY A 207 11.41 -16.64 -8.38
C GLY A 207 11.06 -17.58 -7.21
N SER A 208 9.81 -17.60 -6.73
CA SER A 208 9.48 -18.12 -5.40
C SER A 208 8.53 -19.33 -5.33
N GLY A 209 8.08 -19.88 -6.47
CA GLY A 209 7.22 -21.08 -6.49
C GLY A 209 7.00 -21.67 -7.90
N VAL A 210 7.76 -21.16 -8.86
CA VAL A 210 7.33 -20.86 -10.23
C VAL A 210 7.83 -21.92 -11.20
N PRO A 211 7.11 -22.28 -12.28
CA PRO A 211 7.76 -22.81 -13.47
C PRO A 211 8.71 -21.74 -13.98
N GLN A 212 10.01 -21.98 -13.87
CA GLN A 212 11.08 -20.99 -14.11
C GLN A 212 10.73 -19.94 -15.16
N PRO A 213 11.13 -18.67 -14.95
CA PRO A 213 10.97 -17.63 -15.96
C PRO A 213 11.42 -18.20 -17.31
N PRO A 214 10.55 -18.27 -18.34
CA PRO A 214 10.87 -18.92 -19.61
C PRO A 214 12.21 -18.42 -20.10
N SER A 215 13.06 -19.29 -20.64
CA SER A 215 14.53 -19.14 -20.66
C SER A 215 15.04 -17.76 -21.10
N TRP A 216 14.30 -17.06 -21.97
CA TRP A 216 14.54 -15.68 -22.37
C TRP A 216 14.56 -14.63 -21.24
N MET A 217 13.81 -14.82 -20.16
CA MET A 217 13.72 -13.92 -18.99
C MET A 217 14.90 -14.06 -18.03
N SER A 218 15.58 -15.22 -18.05
CA SER A 218 16.58 -15.58 -17.04
C SER A 218 17.84 -16.20 -17.68
N LYS A 219 18.20 -15.78 -18.90
CA LYS A 219 19.28 -16.39 -19.72
C LYS A 219 20.61 -16.60 -19.00
N GLN A 220 20.94 -15.74 -18.04
CA GLN A 220 22.18 -15.80 -17.24
C GLN A 220 22.13 -16.83 -16.09
N SER A 221 20.98 -17.47 -15.86
CA SER A 221 20.74 -18.37 -14.73
C SER A 221 21.48 -19.71 -14.89
N PRO A 222 22.09 -20.25 -13.82
CA PRO A 222 22.87 -21.50 -13.88
C PRO A 222 22.04 -22.75 -14.23
N VAL A 223 20.70 -22.70 -14.16
CA VAL A 223 19.84 -23.80 -14.62
C VAL A 223 20.07 -24.14 -16.10
N TRP A 224 20.27 -23.13 -16.95
CA TRP A 224 20.37 -23.31 -18.41
C TRP A 224 21.73 -23.84 -18.89
N VAL A 225 22.75 -23.92 -18.02
CA VAL A 225 24.13 -24.27 -18.40
C VAL A 225 24.23 -25.71 -18.93
N GLY A 226 24.39 -25.86 -20.24
CA GLY A 226 24.43 -27.16 -20.91
C GLY A 226 23.06 -27.83 -21.09
N VAL A 227 21.96 -27.09 -20.95
CA VAL A 227 20.62 -27.52 -21.34
C VAL A 227 20.40 -27.10 -22.80
N PRO A 228 20.07 -28.01 -23.73
CA PRO A 228 19.76 -27.64 -25.11
C PRO A 228 18.56 -26.69 -25.19
N ASP A 229 18.55 -25.75 -26.13
CA ASP A 229 17.45 -24.78 -26.29
C ASP A 229 16.09 -25.48 -26.41
N ALA A 230 16.00 -26.57 -27.17
CA ALA A 230 14.80 -27.40 -27.34
C ALA A 230 14.27 -28.05 -26.04
N VAL A 231 15.09 -28.12 -24.98
CA VAL A 231 14.69 -28.55 -23.63
C VAL A 231 14.43 -27.34 -22.72
N ALA A 232 15.24 -26.29 -22.84
CA ALA A 232 15.11 -25.06 -22.06
C ALA A 232 13.80 -24.30 -22.37
N VAL A 233 13.30 -24.37 -23.61
CA VAL A 233 11.96 -23.90 -23.98
C VAL A 233 10.83 -24.72 -23.34
N GLY A 234 11.11 -25.85 -22.71
CA GLY A 234 10.15 -26.64 -21.93
C GLY A 234 10.08 -26.25 -20.45
N GLY A 235 10.69 -25.13 -20.07
CA GLY A 235 10.68 -24.58 -18.72
C GLY A 235 11.27 -25.51 -17.66
N GLU A 236 10.81 -25.31 -16.42
CA GLU A 236 11.30 -26.04 -15.24
C GLU A 236 11.13 -27.55 -15.36
N HIS A 237 9.96 -28.03 -15.76
CA HIS A 237 9.63 -29.46 -15.74
C HIS A 237 10.52 -30.25 -16.71
N GLN A 238 10.68 -29.79 -17.95
CA GLN A 238 11.55 -30.46 -18.92
C GLN A 238 13.04 -30.30 -18.56
N THR A 239 13.43 -29.15 -18.01
CA THR A 239 14.81 -28.91 -17.55
C THR A 239 15.18 -29.83 -16.37
N MET A 240 14.29 -30.02 -15.40
CA MET A 240 14.47 -30.96 -14.28
C MET A 240 14.56 -32.41 -14.80
N ALA A 241 13.66 -32.80 -15.72
CA ALA A 241 13.67 -34.13 -16.32
C ALA A 241 14.96 -34.44 -17.13
N PHE A 242 15.53 -33.43 -17.79
CA PHE A 242 16.78 -33.56 -18.55
C PHE A 242 18.04 -33.56 -17.68
N LEU A 243 18.11 -32.69 -16.66
CA LEU A 243 19.29 -32.55 -15.80
C LEU A 243 19.38 -33.65 -14.74
N GLY A 244 18.25 -34.12 -14.23
CA GLY A 244 18.14 -34.96 -13.03
C GLY A 244 18.48 -34.21 -11.74
N HIS A 245 17.93 -34.66 -10.61
CA HIS A 245 18.05 -33.99 -9.30
C HIS A 245 19.49 -33.63 -8.92
N ASP A 246 20.44 -34.56 -9.08
CA ASP A 246 21.86 -34.38 -8.75
C ASP A 246 22.50 -33.10 -9.32
N LYS A 247 22.03 -32.66 -10.51
CA LYS A 247 22.50 -31.42 -11.17
C LYS A 247 21.49 -30.29 -11.04
N ALA A 248 20.21 -30.62 -11.13
CA ALA A 248 19.13 -29.65 -11.12
C ALA A 248 19.02 -28.94 -9.77
N ASP A 249 18.87 -29.68 -8.68
CA ASP A 249 18.47 -29.14 -7.37
C ASP A 249 19.38 -27.99 -6.91
N GLY A 250 20.71 -28.16 -7.04
CA GLY A 250 21.68 -27.12 -6.73
C GLY A 250 21.55 -25.87 -7.61
N ARG A 251 21.36 -26.02 -8.93
CA ARG A 251 21.19 -24.90 -9.88
C ARG A 251 19.87 -24.16 -9.64
N PHE A 252 18.80 -24.91 -9.42
CA PHE A 252 17.48 -24.39 -9.08
C PHE A 252 17.50 -23.64 -7.74
N LYS A 253 18.24 -24.16 -6.74
CA LYS A 253 18.44 -23.46 -5.46
C LYS A 253 19.17 -22.12 -5.67
N ILE A 254 20.30 -22.11 -6.38
CA ILE A 254 21.06 -20.88 -6.66
C ILE A 254 20.18 -19.83 -7.36
N HIS A 255 19.36 -20.25 -8.34
CA HIS A 255 18.41 -19.34 -8.99
C HIS A 255 17.41 -18.74 -7.99
N ARG A 256 16.73 -19.57 -7.19
CA ARG A 256 15.71 -19.10 -6.25
C ARG A 256 16.27 -18.29 -5.08
N ASP A 257 17.51 -18.54 -4.69
CA ASP A 257 18.23 -17.74 -3.69
C ASP A 257 18.56 -16.32 -4.18
N THR A 258 18.60 -16.06 -5.50
CA THR A 258 19.20 -14.85 -6.09
C THR A 258 18.33 -14.08 -7.10
N PHE A 259 17.28 -14.70 -7.66
CA PHE A 259 16.47 -14.08 -8.71
C PHE A 259 15.41 -13.12 -8.15
N ILE A 260 14.70 -13.54 -7.10
CA ILE A 260 13.75 -12.73 -6.32
C ILE A 260 14.07 -12.92 -4.83
N THR A 261 14.24 -11.81 -4.12
CA THR A 261 14.67 -11.78 -2.71
C THR A 261 13.74 -10.91 -1.86
N ALA A 262 13.96 -10.90 -0.54
CA ALA A 262 13.29 -9.95 0.36
C ALA A 262 13.51 -8.47 -0.05
N ALA A 263 14.65 -8.15 -0.67
CA ALA A 263 14.94 -6.79 -1.15
C ALA A 263 14.06 -6.40 -2.35
N ASP A 264 13.75 -7.35 -3.25
CA ASP A 264 12.81 -7.13 -4.35
C ASP A 264 11.40 -6.84 -3.82
N ILE A 265 10.93 -7.56 -2.79
CA ILE A 265 9.61 -7.30 -2.18
C ILE A 265 9.59 -5.93 -1.47
N ALA A 266 10.68 -5.54 -0.82
CA ALA A 266 10.82 -4.20 -0.23
C ALA A 266 10.77 -3.09 -1.29
N GLU A 267 11.43 -3.29 -2.43
CA GLU A 267 11.46 -2.35 -3.55
C GLU A 267 10.09 -2.24 -4.25
N ILE A 268 9.40 -3.37 -4.45
CA ILE A 268 8.02 -3.41 -4.95
C ILE A 268 7.09 -2.55 -4.06
N ALA A 269 7.17 -2.72 -2.74
CA ALA A 269 6.41 -1.91 -1.79
C ALA A 269 6.80 -0.42 -1.83
N ALA A 270 8.10 -0.11 -1.94
CA ALA A 270 8.61 1.27 -2.02
C ALA A 270 8.14 2.02 -3.28
N PHE A 271 7.96 1.33 -4.41
CA PHE A 271 7.34 1.90 -5.61
C PHE A 271 5.80 2.03 -5.53
N GLY A 272 5.18 1.66 -4.41
CA GLY A 272 3.73 1.83 -4.20
C GLY A 272 2.85 0.73 -4.82
N MET A 273 3.44 -0.41 -5.17
CA MET A 273 2.69 -1.64 -5.45
C MET A 273 2.28 -2.32 -4.14
N ASN A 274 1.22 -3.13 -4.19
CA ASN A 274 0.60 -3.73 -3.00
C ASN A 274 0.22 -5.21 -3.18
N VAL A 275 0.47 -5.80 -4.35
CA VAL A 275 0.24 -7.23 -4.62
C VAL A 275 1.43 -7.82 -5.38
N VAL A 276 1.75 -9.09 -5.14
CA VAL A 276 2.55 -9.92 -6.04
C VAL A 276 1.71 -11.11 -6.53
N ARG A 277 1.69 -11.32 -7.86
CA ARG A 277 1.16 -12.53 -8.51
C ARG A 277 2.33 -13.50 -8.65
N VAL A 278 2.18 -14.71 -8.13
CA VAL A 278 3.24 -15.71 -8.05
C VAL A 278 2.81 -16.94 -8.84
N PRO A 279 3.25 -17.10 -10.09
CA PRO A 279 3.05 -18.33 -10.84
C PRO A 279 3.55 -19.54 -10.06
N VAL A 280 2.83 -20.66 -10.12
CA VAL A 280 3.27 -21.95 -9.56
C VAL A 280 2.92 -23.09 -10.50
N GLY A 281 3.84 -24.05 -10.61
CA GLY A 281 3.57 -25.31 -11.30
C GLY A 281 3.02 -26.33 -10.31
N TRP A 282 2.15 -27.23 -10.75
CA TRP A 282 1.63 -28.33 -9.92
C TRP A 282 2.68 -29.17 -9.19
N TRP A 283 3.90 -29.26 -9.71
CA TRP A 283 5.00 -29.97 -9.06
C TRP A 283 5.47 -29.30 -7.76
N ILE A 284 4.85 -28.18 -7.37
CA ILE A 284 4.90 -27.63 -6.02
C ILE A 284 4.20 -28.54 -4.98
N MET A 285 3.34 -29.46 -5.42
CA MET A 285 2.71 -30.45 -4.56
C MET A 285 3.75 -31.36 -3.89
N PRO A 286 3.60 -31.69 -2.59
CA PRO A 286 4.60 -32.46 -1.85
C PRO A 286 4.90 -33.84 -2.46
N ASP A 287 3.92 -34.50 -3.06
CA ASP A 287 4.03 -35.84 -3.65
C ASP A 287 4.63 -35.85 -5.07
N SER A 288 4.98 -34.69 -5.64
CA SER A 288 5.60 -34.62 -6.96
C SER A 288 6.98 -35.29 -7.01
N THR A 289 7.27 -36.02 -8.09
CA THR A 289 8.60 -36.56 -8.40
C THR A 289 9.55 -35.51 -8.97
N VAL A 290 9.03 -34.38 -9.46
CA VAL A 290 9.81 -33.27 -10.03
C VAL A 290 10.19 -32.27 -8.92
N ARG A 291 9.99 -32.65 -7.65
CA ARG A 291 10.00 -31.79 -6.45
C ARG A 291 11.23 -30.87 -6.41
N PRO A 292 11.04 -29.57 -6.62
CA PRO A 292 12.01 -28.56 -6.25
C PRO A 292 11.74 -28.11 -4.80
N ILE A 293 12.70 -27.43 -4.18
CA ILE A 293 12.53 -26.74 -2.88
C ILE A 293 11.53 -25.54 -2.98
N ALA A 294 10.89 -25.34 -4.13
CA ALA A 294 9.98 -24.24 -4.47
C ALA A 294 8.93 -23.89 -3.39
N LEU A 295 8.28 -24.88 -2.78
CA LEU A 295 7.27 -24.63 -1.74
C LEU A 295 7.83 -23.88 -0.51
N ILE A 296 9.12 -24.09 -0.17
CA ILE A 296 9.77 -23.37 0.93
C ILE A 296 9.96 -21.89 0.57
N TYR A 297 10.30 -21.56 -0.68
CA TYR A 297 10.38 -20.17 -1.13
C TYR A 297 9.00 -19.49 -1.16
N LEU A 298 7.93 -20.23 -1.46
CA LEU A 298 6.57 -19.71 -1.44
C LEU A 298 6.10 -19.45 0.00
N ASP A 299 6.39 -20.37 0.91
CA ASP A 299 6.21 -20.16 2.36
C ASP A 299 7.00 -18.93 2.84
N THR A 300 8.28 -18.80 2.47
CA THR A 300 9.12 -17.66 2.85
C THR A 300 8.57 -16.32 2.31
N LEU A 301 8.08 -16.31 1.06
CA LEU A 301 7.44 -15.12 0.51
C LEU A 301 6.17 -14.76 1.29
N ILE A 302 5.23 -15.71 1.44
CA ILE A 302 3.91 -15.45 2.05
C ILE A 302 4.00 -15.16 3.55
N LYS A 303 4.85 -15.88 4.29
CA LYS A 303 4.84 -15.88 5.77
C LYS A 303 5.84 -14.91 6.38
N ASP A 304 6.79 -14.40 5.59
CA ASP A 304 7.85 -13.52 6.06
C ASP A 304 7.98 -12.26 5.17
N TRP A 305 8.42 -12.39 3.92
CA TRP A 305 8.77 -11.21 3.10
C TRP A 305 7.55 -10.30 2.84
N ALA A 306 6.44 -10.87 2.41
CA ALA A 306 5.23 -10.15 2.07
C ALA A 306 4.60 -9.47 3.31
N VAL A 307 4.62 -10.15 4.48
CA VAL A 307 4.16 -9.61 5.77
C VAL A 307 5.05 -8.45 6.25
N ARG A 308 6.37 -8.57 6.10
CA ARG A 308 7.32 -7.50 6.47
C ARG A 308 7.07 -6.20 5.72
N TYR A 309 6.77 -6.29 4.42
CA TYR A 309 6.63 -5.12 3.54
C TYR A 309 5.18 -4.75 3.20
N ASN A 310 4.19 -5.39 3.83
CA ASN A 310 2.76 -5.14 3.64
C ASN A 310 2.31 -5.27 2.17
N VAL A 311 2.74 -6.35 1.52
CA VAL A 311 2.37 -6.73 0.15
C VAL A 311 1.52 -7.99 0.23
N ALA A 312 0.41 -8.05 -0.50
CA ALA A 312 -0.42 -9.25 -0.55
C ALA A 312 0.03 -10.21 -1.67
N VAL A 313 -0.23 -11.51 -1.53
CA VAL A 313 0.24 -12.56 -2.45
C VAL A 313 -0.95 -13.27 -3.09
N MET A 314 -1.04 -13.15 -4.41
CA MET A 314 -1.93 -13.94 -5.27
C MET A 314 -1.12 -15.11 -5.84
N VAL A 315 -1.45 -16.35 -5.48
CA VAL A 315 -0.75 -17.52 -6.03
C VAL A 315 -1.48 -17.97 -7.30
N ASP A 316 -0.78 -18.05 -8.43
CA ASP A 316 -1.37 -18.33 -9.73
C ASP A 316 -0.99 -19.74 -10.20
N ILE A 317 -1.98 -20.61 -10.43
CA ILE A 317 -1.69 -21.99 -10.87
C ILE A 317 -1.42 -21.98 -12.38
N HIS A 318 -0.13 -21.83 -12.68
CA HIS A 318 0.40 -21.63 -14.02
C HIS A 318 0.50 -22.97 -14.80
N ALA A 319 0.69 -24.13 -14.13
CA ALA A 319 0.86 -25.48 -14.73
C ALA A 319 0.18 -26.67 -13.98
N ALA A 320 -0.08 -27.84 -14.64
CA ALA A 320 -0.67 -29.10 -14.06
C ALA A 320 -0.26 -30.52 -14.66
N PRO A 321 -0.96 -31.66 -14.40
CA PRO A 321 -0.88 -32.97 -15.11
C PRO A 321 -0.84 -33.24 -16.66
N GLY A 322 -0.40 -32.37 -17.57
CA GLY A 322 -0.89 -32.38 -18.97
C GLY A 322 -0.58 -31.11 -19.81
N SER A 323 -1.59 -30.37 -20.30
CA SER A 323 -1.49 -28.99 -20.89
C SER A 323 -2.83 -28.27 -21.02
N GLN A 324 -2.91 -27.00 -20.57
CA GLN A 324 -4.11 -26.15 -20.73
C GLN A 324 -4.04 -25.18 -21.90
N ASN A 325 -2.90 -25.08 -22.59
CA ASN A 325 -2.75 -24.21 -23.76
C ASN A 325 -1.65 -24.65 -24.76
N GLY A 326 -1.00 -25.80 -24.54
CA GLY A 326 0.09 -26.29 -25.39
C GLY A 326 1.41 -25.51 -25.27
N ARG A 327 1.47 -24.50 -24.40
CA ARG A 327 2.68 -23.70 -24.11
C ARG A 327 3.50 -24.37 -23.00
N ASP A 328 4.78 -24.04 -23.00
CA ASP A 328 5.85 -24.56 -22.14
C ASP A 328 5.54 -24.63 -20.64
N HIS A 329 4.81 -23.64 -20.14
CA HIS A 329 4.56 -23.41 -18.72
C HIS A 329 3.27 -24.06 -18.22
N SER A 330 2.53 -24.78 -19.06
CA SER A 330 1.10 -25.05 -18.85
C SER A 330 0.77 -26.50 -19.02
N ALA A 331 -0.04 -26.99 -18.08
CA ALA A 331 -0.14 -28.41 -17.86
C ALA A 331 -1.50 -28.98 -17.32
N ALA A 332 -2.70 -28.38 -17.28
CA ALA A 332 -4.00 -29.00 -16.76
C ALA A 332 -4.09 -30.56 -16.55
N PRO A 333 -4.50 -31.10 -15.36
CA PRO A 333 -5.50 -30.57 -14.41
C PRO A 333 -5.06 -30.38 -12.93
N THR A 334 -5.91 -29.72 -12.13
CA THR A 334 -5.44 -28.62 -11.24
C THR A 334 -6.10 -28.56 -9.85
N LEU A 335 -7.17 -29.35 -9.61
CA LEU A 335 -8.05 -29.20 -8.44
C LEU A 335 -7.36 -29.48 -7.10
N ASN A 336 -6.60 -30.57 -7.00
CA ASN A 336 -5.86 -30.92 -5.79
C ASN A 336 -4.84 -29.83 -5.41
N VAL A 337 -4.24 -29.17 -6.41
CA VAL A 337 -3.28 -28.06 -6.22
C VAL A 337 -4.00 -26.84 -5.64
N ALA A 338 -5.17 -26.49 -6.18
CA ALA A 338 -5.99 -25.39 -5.67
C ALA A 338 -6.47 -25.64 -4.23
N GLU A 339 -6.97 -26.84 -3.94
CA GLU A 339 -7.41 -27.23 -2.60
C GLU A 339 -6.23 -27.22 -1.60
N PHE A 340 -5.06 -27.75 -1.98
CA PHE A 340 -3.85 -27.76 -1.16
C PHE A 340 -3.34 -26.35 -0.84
N LEU A 341 -3.18 -25.49 -1.85
CA LEU A 341 -2.66 -24.13 -1.66
C LEU A 341 -3.65 -23.27 -0.86
N ALA A 342 -4.95 -23.37 -1.15
CA ALA A 342 -5.98 -22.68 -0.38
C ALA A 342 -6.00 -23.12 1.08
N ALA A 343 -5.91 -24.43 1.36
CA ALA A 343 -5.87 -24.95 2.73
C ALA A 343 -4.58 -24.53 3.46
N ARG A 344 -3.43 -24.58 2.77
CA ARG A 344 -2.10 -24.26 3.34
C ARG A 344 -2.00 -22.81 3.82
N TYR A 345 -2.51 -21.86 3.04
CA TYR A 345 -2.31 -20.43 3.26
C TYR A 345 -3.54 -19.69 3.83
N LYS A 346 -4.65 -20.40 4.11
CA LYS A 346 -5.92 -19.84 4.61
C LYS A 346 -5.78 -18.85 5.78
N GLY A 347 -4.79 -19.07 6.67
CA GLY A 347 -4.58 -18.26 7.87
C GLY A 347 -3.39 -17.29 7.81
N ASP A 348 -2.66 -17.25 6.70
CA ASP A 348 -1.44 -16.43 6.58
C ASP A 348 -1.77 -14.99 6.14
N GLU A 349 -1.25 -14.00 6.86
CA GLU A 349 -1.67 -12.58 6.77
C GLU A 349 -1.52 -11.98 5.37
N ALA A 350 -0.49 -12.36 4.62
CA ALA A 350 -0.26 -11.85 3.27
C ALA A 350 -1.01 -12.61 2.17
N PHE A 351 -1.69 -13.73 2.45
CA PHE A 351 -2.34 -14.53 1.41
C PHE A 351 -3.64 -13.87 0.92
N LEU A 352 -3.62 -13.35 -0.32
CA LEU A 352 -4.79 -12.73 -0.95
C LEU A 352 -5.74 -13.76 -1.54
N GLY A 353 -5.20 -14.79 -2.20
CA GLY A 353 -6.02 -15.67 -3.03
C GLY A 353 -5.26 -16.55 -4.00
N LEU A 354 -6.05 -17.27 -4.81
CA LEU A 354 -5.57 -18.11 -5.91
C LEU A 354 -6.11 -17.61 -7.26
N SER A 355 -5.26 -17.54 -8.29
CA SER A 355 -5.71 -17.68 -9.67
C SER A 355 -5.75 -19.18 -10.00
N LEU A 356 -6.93 -19.66 -10.38
CA LEU A 356 -7.23 -21.10 -10.43
C LEU A 356 -6.67 -21.82 -11.67
N LEU A 357 -6.39 -21.09 -12.75
CA LEU A 357 -5.74 -21.61 -13.95
C LEU A 357 -5.26 -20.45 -14.83
N ASN A 358 -3.97 -20.42 -15.16
CA ASN A 358 -3.40 -19.44 -16.07
C ASN A 358 -3.70 -19.76 -17.55
N GLU A 359 -4.05 -18.74 -18.34
CA GLU A 359 -4.22 -18.79 -19.80
C GLU A 359 -4.78 -20.11 -20.37
N PRO A 360 -6.02 -20.52 -20.06
CA PRO A 360 -6.63 -21.62 -20.78
C PRO A 360 -6.82 -21.22 -22.26
N GLU A 361 -6.39 -22.08 -23.19
CA GLU A 361 -6.45 -21.80 -24.63
C GLU A 361 -7.22 -22.90 -25.36
N GLY A 362 -8.09 -22.48 -26.27
CA GLY A 362 -8.92 -23.36 -27.08
C GLY A 362 -9.72 -22.60 -28.12
N ASN A 363 -10.19 -23.34 -29.11
CA ASN A 363 -11.11 -22.85 -30.13
C ASN A 363 -12.40 -23.69 -30.04
N PRO A 364 -13.44 -23.19 -29.35
CA PRO A 364 -14.73 -23.88 -29.23
C PRO A 364 -15.39 -24.18 -30.58
N ALA A 365 -15.19 -23.33 -31.60
CA ALA A 365 -15.74 -23.55 -32.94
C ALA A 365 -15.01 -24.65 -33.74
N ALA A 366 -13.74 -24.93 -33.42
CA ALA A 366 -12.97 -26.02 -34.01
C ALA A 366 -12.90 -27.28 -33.13
N ASN A 367 -13.45 -27.23 -31.90
CA ASN A 367 -13.34 -28.27 -30.88
C ASN A 367 -11.87 -28.69 -30.59
N THR A 368 -10.97 -27.70 -30.48
CA THR A 368 -9.54 -27.91 -30.17
C THR A 368 -9.12 -27.15 -28.92
N GLY A 369 -8.12 -27.67 -28.20
CA GLY A 369 -7.63 -27.10 -26.94
C GLY A 369 -8.55 -27.41 -25.75
N VAL A 370 -8.70 -26.45 -24.83
CA VAL A 370 -9.50 -26.62 -23.61
C VAL A 370 -10.99 -26.69 -23.91
N ASP A 371 -11.60 -27.79 -23.45
CA ASP A 371 -13.05 -27.99 -23.36
C ASP A 371 -13.67 -27.00 -22.36
N THR A 372 -14.49 -26.07 -22.84
CA THR A 372 -15.10 -25.01 -22.03
C THR A 372 -16.08 -25.55 -20.99
N ALA A 373 -16.78 -26.64 -21.26
CA ALA A 373 -17.69 -27.26 -20.28
C ALA A 373 -16.89 -27.86 -19.12
N LYS A 374 -15.76 -28.52 -19.41
CA LYS A 374 -14.84 -29.01 -18.37
C LYS A 374 -14.18 -27.86 -17.60
N LEU A 375 -13.81 -26.76 -18.26
CA LEU A 375 -13.25 -25.56 -17.62
C LEU A 375 -14.26 -24.94 -16.63
N HIS A 376 -15.51 -24.74 -17.04
CA HIS A 376 -16.57 -24.22 -16.17
C HIS A 376 -16.87 -25.17 -15.00
N ALA A 377 -16.90 -26.48 -15.24
CA ALA A 377 -17.08 -27.49 -14.19
C ALA A 377 -15.91 -27.50 -13.19
N TYR A 378 -14.67 -27.36 -13.67
CA TYR A 378 -13.48 -27.23 -12.83
C TYR A 378 -13.58 -26.01 -11.91
N TYR A 379 -13.79 -24.80 -12.46
CA TYR A 379 -13.89 -23.57 -11.66
C TYR A 379 -15.05 -23.63 -10.65
N THR A 380 -16.21 -24.13 -11.07
CA THR A 380 -17.38 -24.28 -10.17
C THR A 380 -17.08 -25.23 -9.02
N THR A 381 -16.40 -26.35 -9.30
CA THR A 381 -16.01 -27.34 -8.29
C THR A 381 -14.95 -26.77 -7.33
N ALA A 382 -13.90 -26.13 -7.85
CA ALA A 382 -12.82 -25.54 -7.07
C ALA A 382 -13.34 -24.46 -6.13
N VAL A 383 -14.13 -23.50 -6.64
CA VAL A 383 -14.75 -22.45 -5.82
C VAL A 383 -15.64 -23.05 -4.74
N SER A 384 -16.54 -23.98 -5.11
CA SER A 384 -17.45 -24.60 -4.15
C SER A 384 -16.71 -25.32 -3.01
N ARG A 385 -15.73 -26.17 -3.34
CA ARG A 385 -14.99 -26.94 -2.33
C ARG A 385 -14.09 -26.07 -1.44
N ILE A 386 -13.37 -25.09 -2.02
CA ILE A 386 -12.57 -24.16 -1.22
C ILE A 386 -13.46 -23.37 -0.24
N ARG A 387 -14.63 -22.89 -0.70
CA ARG A 387 -15.59 -22.19 0.16
C ARG A 387 -16.19 -23.09 1.26
N GLN A 388 -16.42 -24.38 0.98
CA GLN A 388 -16.87 -25.36 1.99
C GLN A 388 -15.87 -25.55 3.15
N THR A 389 -14.57 -25.33 2.93
CA THR A 389 -13.58 -25.30 4.03
C THR A 389 -13.68 -24.06 4.93
N GLY A 390 -14.60 -23.13 4.62
CA GLY A 390 -14.69 -21.82 5.25
C GLY A 390 -13.54 -20.89 4.87
N ASN A 391 -12.94 -21.06 3.68
CA ASN A 391 -11.92 -20.17 3.15
C ASN A 391 -12.55 -19.10 2.25
N ASP A 392 -12.40 -17.82 2.62
CA ASP A 392 -12.97 -16.65 1.94
C ASP A 392 -11.93 -15.87 1.11
N CYS A 393 -10.76 -16.47 0.81
CA CYS A 393 -9.74 -15.86 -0.05
C CYS A 393 -10.28 -15.52 -1.44
N VAL A 394 -9.61 -14.61 -2.15
CA VAL A 394 -9.95 -14.28 -3.54
C VAL A 394 -9.69 -15.50 -4.44
N LEU A 395 -10.66 -15.85 -5.29
CA LEU A 395 -10.51 -16.89 -6.30
C LEU A 395 -10.69 -16.26 -7.67
N VAL A 396 -9.62 -16.23 -8.46
CA VAL A 396 -9.62 -15.65 -9.82
C VAL A 396 -9.83 -16.76 -10.84
N VAL A 397 -10.72 -16.53 -11.79
CA VAL A 397 -10.99 -17.43 -12.93
C VAL A 397 -10.65 -16.73 -14.24
N ALA A 398 -9.88 -17.39 -15.10
CA ALA A 398 -9.54 -16.88 -16.42
C ALA A 398 -10.51 -17.44 -17.48
N PRO A 399 -11.14 -16.58 -18.31
CA PRO A 399 -11.74 -16.99 -19.58
C PRO A 399 -10.69 -17.61 -20.52
N LEU A 400 -11.14 -18.30 -21.57
CA LEU A 400 -10.25 -18.60 -22.69
C LEU A 400 -9.62 -17.30 -23.21
N LEU A 401 -8.37 -17.32 -23.67
CA LEU A 401 -7.72 -16.13 -24.26
C LEU A 401 -8.58 -15.46 -25.36
N THR A 402 -9.28 -16.26 -26.15
CA THR A 402 -10.22 -15.85 -27.20
C THR A 402 -11.54 -15.25 -26.70
N GLU A 403 -11.83 -15.37 -25.40
CA GLU A 403 -13.06 -14.91 -24.74
C GLU A 403 -12.82 -13.72 -23.78
N GLN A 404 -11.63 -13.12 -23.76
CA GLN A 404 -11.29 -11.99 -22.88
C GLN A 404 -11.81 -10.65 -23.43
N SER A 405 -13.14 -10.54 -23.52
CA SER A 405 -13.90 -9.42 -24.08
C SER A 405 -15.13 -9.11 -23.22
N PRO A 406 -15.59 -7.85 -23.13
CA PRO A 406 -16.88 -7.52 -22.48
C PRO A 406 -18.09 -8.16 -23.19
N THR A 407 -17.94 -8.62 -24.44
CA THR A 407 -19.01 -9.27 -25.22
C THR A 407 -19.04 -10.80 -25.11
N ALA A 408 -18.08 -11.42 -24.41
CA ALA A 408 -18.07 -12.87 -24.21
C ALA A 408 -19.23 -13.30 -23.30
N SER A 409 -20.05 -14.24 -23.77
CA SER A 409 -21.45 -14.37 -23.35
C SER A 409 -21.67 -14.80 -21.90
N VAL A 410 -20.91 -15.79 -21.41
CA VAL A 410 -21.15 -16.41 -20.09
C VAL A 410 -20.46 -15.67 -18.95
N TRP A 411 -19.27 -15.11 -19.17
CA TRP A 411 -18.37 -14.62 -18.13
C TRP A 411 -18.95 -13.47 -17.26
N PRO A 412 -19.74 -12.52 -17.77
CA PRO A 412 -20.37 -11.48 -16.92
C PRO A 412 -21.33 -12.02 -15.85
N THR A 413 -21.89 -13.23 -16.03
CA THR A 413 -22.80 -13.88 -15.07
C THR A 413 -22.20 -15.12 -14.41
N PHE A 414 -21.15 -15.70 -14.99
CA PHE A 414 -20.46 -16.88 -14.47
C PHE A 414 -19.88 -16.64 -13.06
N LEU A 415 -20.16 -17.57 -12.15
CA LEU A 415 -19.72 -17.57 -10.74
C LEU A 415 -19.85 -16.20 -10.05
N ARG A 416 -20.96 -15.50 -10.25
CA ARG A 416 -21.21 -14.17 -9.66
C ARG A 416 -21.38 -14.23 -8.14
N GLN A 417 -20.25 -14.21 -7.42
CA GLN A 417 -20.15 -14.51 -5.98
C GLN A 417 -19.12 -13.61 -5.30
N LYS A 418 -19.21 -13.51 -3.96
CA LYS A 418 -18.23 -12.77 -3.16
C LYS A 418 -16.82 -13.35 -3.35
N ASN A 419 -15.83 -12.47 -3.48
CA ASN A 419 -14.42 -12.81 -3.60
C ASN A 419 -14.10 -13.78 -4.75
N VAL A 420 -14.91 -13.78 -5.82
CA VAL A 420 -14.56 -14.37 -7.12
C VAL A 420 -14.26 -13.23 -8.08
N TRP A 421 -13.11 -13.27 -8.76
CA TRP A 421 -12.65 -12.25 -9.73
C TRP A 421 -12.44 -12.90 -11.11
N HIS A 422 -12.41 -12.10 -12.17
CA HIS A 422 -12.00 -12.58 -13.51
C HIS A 422 -10.58 -12.10 -13.84
N ASP A 423 -9.76 -12.95 -14.47
CA ASP A 423 -8.43 -12.58 -14.98
C ASP A 423 -8.49 -12.32 -16.48
N TRP A 424 -8.00 -11.17 -16.95
CA TRP A 424 -7.70 -10.91 -18.36
C TRP A 424 -6.21 -10.58 -18.53
N HIS A 425 -5.62 -11.15 -19.58
CA HIS A 425 -4.26 -10.89 -20.03
C HIS A 425 -4.36 -9.99 -21.27
N LYS A 426 -3.92 -8.75 -21.15
CA LYS A 426 -3.98 -7.78 -22.26
C LYS A 426 -2.56 -7.40 -22.63
N TYR A 427 -2.15 -7.79 -23.84
CA TYR A 427 -0.87 -7.49 -24.45
C TYR A 427 -1.06 -6.80 -25.80
N LEU A 428 -0.17 -5.88 -26.15
CA LEU A 428 -0.14 -5.20 -27.46
C LEU A 428 1.07 -5.64 -28.31
N LYS A 429 1.54 -6.88 -28.12
CA LYS A 429 2.60 -7.52 -28.93
C LYS A 429 2.01 -8.39 -30.04
N TRP A 430 1.25 -9.41 -29.65
CA TRP A 430 0.65 -10.40 -30.55
C TRP A 430 -0.68 -9.90 -31.11
N GLY A 431 -0.93 -10.11 -32.40
CA GLY A 431 -2.11 -9.54 -33.10
C GLY A 431 -1.97 -8.05 -33.45
N HIS A 432 -0.79 -7.47 -33.19
CA HIS A 432 -0.44 -6.07 -33.49
C HIS A 432 0.76 -5.98 -34.47
N GLU A 433 1.07 -7.07 -35.17
CA GLU A 433 2.18 -7.15 -36.11
C GLU A 433 2.07 -6.07 -37.20
N GLY A 434 3.18 -5.36 -37.46
CA GLY A 434 3.22 -4.27 -38.44
C GLY A 434 2.74 -2.91 -37.92
N GLN A 435 2.16 -2.82 -36.72
CA GLN A 435 1.74 -1.54 -36.13
C GLN A 435 2.93 -0.77 -35.54
N PRO A 436 3.05 0.55 -35.76
CA PRO A 436 4.04 1.41 -35.12
C PRO A 436 3.65 1.71 -33.65
N LEU A 437 4.61 2.14 -32.84
CA LEU A 437 4.39 2.41 -31.41
C LEU A 437 3.30 3.46 -31.19
N ALA A 438 3.25 4.50 -32.03
CA ALA A 438 2.18 5.51 -32.01
C ALA A 438 0.75 4.92 -32.12
N GLN A 439 0.56 3.83 -32.85
CA GLN A 439 -0.74 3.14 -32.98
C GLN A 439 -1.06 2.28 -31.74
N LEU A 440 -0.04 1.68 -31.12
CA LEU A 440 -0.21 0.95 -29.85
C LEU A 440 -0.64 1.91 -28.73
N ILE A 441 0.02 3.08 -28.66
CA ILE A 441 -0.30 4.15 -27.70
C ILE A 441 -1.75 4.61 -27.90
N SER A 442 -2.09 5.08 -29.10
CA SER A 442 -3.41 5.70 -29.35
C SER A 442 -4.53 4.68 -29.45
N GLN A 443 -4.43 3.69 -30.34
CA GLN A 443 -5.54 2.77 -30.60
C GLN A 443 -5.55 1.57 -29.65
N GLY A 444 -4.37 1.01 -29.34
CA GLY A 444 -4.22 -0.21 -28.53
C GLY A 444 -4.67 0.00 -27.08
N THR A 445 -4.08 0.98 -26.40
CA THR A 445 -4.40 1.26 -24.99
C THR A 445 -5.85 1.76 -24.81
N GLU A 446 -6.37 2.56 -25.76
CA GLU A 446 -7.77 2.99 -25.75
C GLU A 446 -8.75 1.82 -25.86
N ASN A 447 -8.47 0.85 -26.75
CA ASN A 447 -9.31 -0.35 -26.89
C ASN A 447 -9.33 -1.16 -25.60
N ILE A 448 -8.17 -1.44 -25.00
CA ILE A 448 -8.07 -2.11 -23.70
C ILE A 448 -8.86 -1.35 -22.62
N GLY A 449 -8.69 -0.02 -22.56
CA GLY A 449 -9.38 0.82 -21.59
C GLY A 449 -10.90 0.90 -21.82
N ARG A 450 -11.37 0.73 -23.06
CA ARG A 450 -12.79 0.65 -23.43
C ARG A 450 -13.39 -0.69 -23.02
N ASP A 451 -12.74 -1.80 -23.36
CA ASP A 451 -13.13 -3.16 -22.99
C ASP A 451 -13.34 -3.28 -21.46
N ILE A 452 -12.34 -2.82 -20.70
CA ILE A 452 -12.35 -2.86 -19.22
C ILE A 452 -13.49 -2.00 -18.66
N SER A 453 -13.78 -0.84 -19.26
CA SER A 453 -14.88 0.03 -18.80
C SER A 453 -16.27 -0.53 -19.11
N GLN A 454 -16.40 -1.37 -20.14
CA GLN A 454 -17.65 -2.02 -20.54
C GLN A 454 -17.93 -3.30 -19.75
N TRP A 455 -16.97 -3.80 -18.96
CA TRP A 455 -17.12 -5.03 -18.20
C TRP A 455 -18.15 -4.91 -17.05
N THR A 456 -19.11 -5.84 -17.01
CA THR A 456 -20.26 -5.83 -16.07
C THR A 456 -20.28 -6.99 -15.06
N GLY A 457 -19.33 -7.93 -15.14
CA GLY A 457 -19.28 -9.11 -14.27
C GLY A 457 -18.71 -8.86 -12.87
N ASN A 458 -18.19 -9.94 -12.26
CA ASN A 458 -17.36 -9.87 -11.05
C ASN A 458 -16.16 -8.91 -11.22
N PRO A 459 -15.50 -8.43 -10.16
CA PRO A 459 -14.31 -7.58 -10.30
C PRO A 459 -13.29 -8.15 -11.29
N LEU A 460 -12.94 -7.34 -12.30
CA LEU A 460 -11.96 -7.69 -13.32
C LEU A 460 -10.57 -7.32 -12.83
N PHE A 461 -9.65 -8.28 -12.89
CA PHE A 461 -8.23 -8.15 -12.63
C PHE A 461 -7.49 -8.32 -13.96
N ILE A 462 -6.56 -7.42 -14.28
CA ILE A 462 -5.66 -7.58 -15.45
C ILE A 462 -4.39 -8.27 -14.96
N GLY A 463 -4.43 -9.59 -14.78
CA GLY A 463 -3.36 -10.35 -14.13
C GLY A 463 -2.05 -10.34 -14.89
N GLU A 464 -2.10 -10.06 -16.20
CA GLU A 464 -0.91 -9.82 -17.01
C GLU A 464 -1.11 -8.68 -18.04
N TRP A 465 -0.15 -7.76 -18.05
CA TRP A 465 0.09 -6.77 -19.10
C TRP A 465 1.56 -6.36 -19.09
N SER A 466 2.07 -5.80 -20.18
CA SER A 466 3.46 -5.31 -20.25
C SER A 466 3.59 -4.19 -21.28
N LEU A 467 4.79 -3.60 -21.40
CA LEU A 467 5.13 -2.74 -22.55
C LEU A 467 5.74 -3.53 -23.71
N GLY A 468 5.59 -4.86 -23.72
CA GLY A 468 5.98 -5.71 -24.83
C GLY A 468 5.24 -5.33 -26.11
N HIS A 469 5.99 -5.19 -27.20
CA HIS A 469 5.53 -4.62 -28.47
C HIS A 469 5.93 -5.51 -29.66
N PRO A 470 5.26 -5.41 -30.83
CA PRO A 470 5.71 -6.05 -32.07
C PRO A 470 7.06 -5.51 -32.53
N ASP A 471 7.73 -6.24 -33.42
CA ASP A 471 9.06 -5.86 -33.92
C ASP A 471 9.03 -4.56 -34.75
N SER A 472 7.89 -4.25 -35.38
CA SER A 472 7.64 -2.98 -36.08
C SER A 472 7.81 -1.74 -35.19
N ALA A 473 7.49 -1.85 -33.90
CA ALA A 473 7.60 -0.76 -32.93
C ALA A 473 8.99 -0.67 -32.25
N LYS A 474 9.91 -1.61 -32.52
CA LYS A 474 11.16 -1.79 -31.75
C LYS A 474 12.13 -0.61 -31.84
N VAL A 475 12.12 0.10 -32.97
CA VAL A 475 12.95 1.31 -33.17
C VAL A 475 12.39 2.49 -32.38
N GLU A 476 11.07 2.73 -32.46
CA GLU A 476 10.39 3.77 -31.68
C GLU A 476 10.51 3.53 -30.17
N PHE A 477 10.51 2.27 -29.73
CA PHE A 477 10.69 1.89 -28.32
C PHE A 477 12.10 2.17 -27.76
N GLN A 478 13.05 2.67 -28.56
CA GLN A 478 14.32 3.19 -28.05
C GLN A 478 14.22 4.67 -27.60
N ASP A 479 13.16 5.39 -27.99
CA ASP A 479 12.92 6.77 -27.55
C ASP A 479 12.28 6.79 -26.16
N GLN A 480 13.02 7.34 -25.18
CA GLN A 480 12.57 7.42 -23.79
C GLN A 480 11.27 8.23 -23.61
N ALA A 481 10.97 9.19 -24.48
CA ALA A 481 9.72 9.95 -24.44
C ALA A 481 8.55 9.09 -24.93
N GLN A 482 8.74 8.34 -26.02
CA GLN A 482 7.72 7.40 -26.52
C GLN A 482 7.44 6.28 -25.52
N VAL A 483 8.48 5.70 -24.91
CA VAL A 483 8.31 4.69 -23.85
C VAL A 483 7.51 5.25 -22.68
N LYS A 484 7.76 6.50 -22.25
CA LYS A 484 6.99 7.16 -21.18
C LYS A 484 5.52 7.40 -21.56
N LEU A 485 5.25 7.87 -22.78
CA LEU A 485 3.89 8.06 -23.27
C LEU A 485 3.11 6.73 -23.31
N TYR A 486 3.75 5.68 -23.81
CA TYR A 486 3.17 4.34 -23.85
C TYR A 486 2.92 3.77 -22.45
N ALA A 487 3.90 3.93 -21.55
CA ALA A 487 3.80 3.52 -20.15
C ALA A 487 2.60 4.18 -19.43
N ILE A 488 2.40 5.49 -19.63
CA ILE A 488 1.28 6.25 -19.06
C ILE A 488 -0.05 5.79 -19.66
N ALA A 489 -0.17 5.76 -20.99
CA ALA A 489 -1.43 5.40 -21.66
C ALA A 489 -1.89 3.97 -21.31
N TYR A 490 -0.96 3.01 -21.25
CA TYR A 490 -1.27 1.64 -20.86
C TYR A 490 -1.66 1.54 -19.38
N LEU A 491 -0.91 2.19 -18.49
CA LEU A 491 -1.22 2.23 -17.06
C LEU A 491 -2.62 2.83 -16.81
N ASP A 492 -2.98 3.91 -17.51
CA ASP A 492 -4.31 4.53 -17.43
C ASP A 492 -5.42 3.63 -17.99
N ALA A 493 -5.13 2.79 -18.98
CA ALA A 493 -6.06 1.78 -19.47
C ALA A 493 -6.34 0.69 -18.41
N VAL A 494 -5.29 0.09 -17.83
CA VAL A 494 -5.43 -1.02 -16.85
C VAL A 494 -5.88 -0.54 -15.47
N ASN A 495 -5.62 0.71 -15.08
CA ASN A 495 -6.12 1.31 -13.83
C ASN A 495 -7.66 1.37 -13.76
N LYS A 496 -8.37 1.20 -14.89
CA LYS A 496 -9.84 1.11 -14.93
C LYS A 496 -10.38 -0.22 -14.38
N ALA A 497 -9.55 -1.24 -14.24
CA ALA A 497 -9.94 -2.57 -13.78
C ALA A 497 -10.17 -2.57 -12.26
N LYS A 498 -11.39 -2.96 -11.84
CA LYS A 498 -11.83 -2.85 -10.43
C LYS A 498 -11.14 -3.81 -9.46
N GLY A 499 -10.71 -4.98 -9.94
CA GLY A 499 -9.83 -5.89 -9.20
C GLY A 499 -8.37 -5.39 -9.19
N GLY A 500 -8.01 -4.57 -10.16
CA GLY A 500 -6.66 -4.03 -10.37
C GLY A 500 -5.92 -4.74 -11.50
N TRP A 501 -4.60 -4.74 -11.43
CA TRP A 501 -3.73 -5.31 -12.46
C TRP A 501 -2.46 -5.92 -11.84
N ALA A 502 -1.77 -6.80 -12.57
CA ALA A 502 -0.40 -7.18 -12.32
C ALA A 502 0.42 -7.09 -13.62
N PHE A 503 1.59 -6.45 -13.54
CA PHE A 503 2.46 -6.30 -14.71
C PHE A 503 3.36 -7.55 -14.86
N TRP A 504 3.46 -8.07 -16.08
CA TRP A 504 4.39 -9.14 -16.45
C TRP A 504 5.67 -8.51 -17.03
N SER A 505 6.77 -8.42 -16.29
CA SER A 505 7.08 -9.00 -14.98
C SER A 505 7.94 -8.06 -14.13
N TRP A 506 8.31 -8.46 -12.91
CA TRP A 506 9.20 -7.66 -12.06
C TRP A 506 10.56 -7.47 -12.71
N ARG A 507 11.12 -8.60 -13.16
CA ARG A 507 12.51 -8.74 -13.58
C ARG A 507 12.59 -9.67 -14.77
N ALA A 508 13.14 -9.16 -15.87
CA ALA A 508 13.61 -9.96 -17.00
C ALA A 508 15.05 -9.56 -17.33
N ASP A 509 16.00 -10.46 -17.10
CA ASP A 509 17.44 -10.26 -17.30
C ASP A 509 17.81 -10.42 -18.78
N THR A 510 17.23 -9.55 -19.62
CA THR A 510 17.38 -9.57 -21.08
C THR A 510 18.72 -9.01 -21.59
N GLY A 511 19.46 -8.29 -20.75
CA GLY A 511 20.74 -7.67 -21.08
C GLY A 511 20.64 -6.38 -21.92
N LEU A 512 19.46 -5.77 -22.04
CA LEU A 512 19.22 -4.57 -22.85
C LEU A 512 18.89 -3.34 -21.97
N PRO A 513 19.38 -2.11 -22.29
CA PRO A 513 19.22 -0.93 -21.42
C PRO A 513 17.78 -0.48 -21.12
N LEU A 514 16.81 -0.85 -21.96
CA LEU A 514 15.37 -0.61 -21.77
C LEU A 514 14.57 -1.93 -21.66
N GLY A 515 15.25 -3.08 -21.66
CA GLY A 515 14.64 -4.37 -21.95
C GLY A 515 13.95 -4.41 -23.33
N GLU A 516 12.86 -5.19 -23.41
CA GLU A 516 11.84 -5.10 -24.47
C GLU A 516 10.46 -4.85 -23.85
N GLY A 517 10.39 -4.02 -22.79
CA GLY A 517 9.14 -3.69 -22.10
C GLY A 517 8.62 -4.73 -21.09
N TRP A 518 9.40 -5.76 -20.76
CA TRP A 518 9.02 -6.89 -19.89
C TRP A 518 9.52 -6.83 -18.44
N SER A 519 10.29 -5.81 -18.07
CA SER A 519 10.94 -5.69 -16.76
C SER A 519 10.53 -4.38 -16.08
N MET A 520 9.52 -4.44 -15.21
CA MET A 520 9.01 -3.26 -14.51
C MET A 520 10.05 -2.63 -13.59
N ARG A 521 10.93 -3.43 -12.98
CA ARG A 521 12.02 -2.92 -12.14
C ARG A 521 12.92 -1.96 -12.92
N GLU A 522 13.30 -2.31 -14.15
CA GLU A 522 14.14 -1.43 -14.98
C GLU A 522 13.35 -0.22 -15.50
N LEU A 523 12.06 -0.38 -15.85
CA LEU A 523 11.19 0.75 -16.23
C LEU A 523 11.00 1.77 -15.10
N LEU A 524 10.88 1.31 -13.85
CA LEU A 524 10.74 2.14 -12.66
C LEU A 524 12.08 2.79 -12.26
N ARG A 525 13.16 2.02 -12.21
CA ARG A 525 14.52 2.52 -11.90
C ARG A 525 15.02 3.55 -12.93
N GLY A 526 14.73 3.34 -14.22
CA GLY A 526 15.02 4.30 -15.29
C GLY A 526 14.06 5.49 -15.35
N GLY A 527 12.99 5.50 -14.54
CA GLY A 527 11.98 6.56 -14.53
C GLY A 527 11.15 6.64 -15.82
N HIS A 528 11.07 5.54 -16.58
CA HIS A 528 10.24 5.40 -17.79
C HIS A 528 8.78 5.11 -17.45
N LEU A 529 8.54 4.46 -16.32
CA LEU A 529 7.22 4.30 -15.70
C LEU A 529 7.24 4.99 -14.34
N LYS A 530 6.14 5.66 -13.97
CA LYS A 530 5.92 6.17 -12.62
C LYS A 530 4.56 5.72 -12.11
N LEU A 531 4.55 5.06 -10.96
CA LEU A 531 3.33 4.85 -10.19
C LEU A 531 3.13 6.05 -9.28
N GLN A 532 1.92 6.62 -9.25
CA GLN A 532 1.60 7.71 -8.32
C GLN A 532 1.82 7.24 -6.87
N GLN A 533 2.78 7.87 -6.19
CA GLN A 533 3.04 7.66 -4.77
C GLN A 533 1.89 8.26 -3.94
N LYS A 534 1.54 7.61 -2.83
CA LYS A 534 0.59 8.16 -1.85
C LYS A 534 1.21 9.41 -1.21
N GLY A 535 0.86 10.59 -1.72
CA GLY A 535 1.36 11.87 -1.22
C GLY A 535 1.43 12.98 -2.27
N GLU A 536 1.57 12.65 -3.56
CA GLU A 536 1.61 13.67 -4.62
C GLU A 536 0.20 14.22 -4.92
N CYS A 537 -0.19 15.24 -4.18
CA CYS A 537 -1.43 15.97 -4.40
C CYS A 537 -1.28 16.92 -5.60
N THR A 538 -1.45 16.41 -6.83
CA THR A 538 -1.54 17.27 -8.02
C THR A 538 -2.84 18.08 -7.99
N VAL A 539 -2.73 19.35 -7.59
CA VAL A 539 -3.81 20.35 -7.71
C VAL A 539 -4.04 20.63 -9.19
N SER A 540 -5.00 19.93 -9.78
CA SER A 540 -5.52 20.25 -11.11
C SER A 540 -6.44 21.46 -10.99
N MET A 541 -5.90 22.67 -11.20
CA MET A 541 -6.72 23.81 -11.54
C MET A 541 -7.27 23.59 -12.95
N LYS A 542 -8.57 23.26 -13.05
CA LYS A 542 -9.33 23.42 -14.29
C LYS A 542 -9.99 24.79 -14.25
N SER A 543 -9.55 25.69 -15.13
CA SER A 543 -10.38 26.83 -15.51
C SER A 543 -11.61 26.30 -16.24
N HIS A 544 -12.79 26.69 -15.77
CA HIS A 544 -14.01 26.59 -16.56
C HIS A 544 -14.18 27.92 -17.30
N ASP A 545 -13.94 27.89 -18.60
CA ASP A 545 -14.61 28.73 -19.59
C ASP A 545 -15.69 27.87 -20.28
#